data_AF-A0A8X7C817-F1
#
_entry.id   AF-A0A8X7C817-F1
#
_cell.length_a   1.000
_cell.length_b   1.000
_cell.length_c   1.000
_cell.angle_alpha   90.00
_cell.angle_beta   90.00
_cell.angle_gamma   90.00
#
_symmetry.space_group_name_H-M   'P 1'
#
loop_
_entity.id
_entity.type
_entity.pdbx_description
1 polymer ?
#
loop_
_entity_poly.entity_id
_entity_poly.type
_entity_poly.pdbx_seq_one_letter_code
_entity_poly.pdbx_strand_id
1 'polypeptide(L)'
;MRYCPTPCAQLQHAKNKITITQKFLEKGHTQIECDSMHSVIERALRHKKINVPADYAYLAKQACKKNLYEVEYLYHHFFKDFQTALPFYKSIRPGKGQVIRQ
;
A
#
# COMPACT_ATOMS: atom_id res chain seq x y z
N MET A 1 25.84 -22.47 -1.47
CA MET A 1 25.77 -21.36 -0.48
C MET A 1 24.79 -21.78 0.60
N ARG A 2 25.27 -21.98 1.83
CA ARG A 2 24.48 -22.47 2.97
C ARG A 2 23.71 -21.30 3.57
N TYR A 3 22.38 -21.29 3.49
CA TYR A 3 21.56 -20.46 4.36
C TYR A 3 21.23 -21.28 5.60
N CYS A 4 21.83 -20.93 6.73
CA CYS A 4 21.43 -21.41 8.04
C CYS A 4 20.17 -20.61 8.44
N PRO A 5 18.98 -21.22 8.54
CA PRO A 5 17.85 -20.50 9.10
C PRO A 5 18.00 -20.55 10.62
N THR A 6 18.34 -19.43 11.25
CA THR A 6 18.27 -19.31 12.70
C THR A 6 16.83 -19.56 13.17
N PRO A 7 16.59 -20.51 14.10
CA PRO A 7 15.25 -20.84 14.59
C PRO A 7 14.83 -19.87 15.70
N CYS A 8 14.85 -18.55 15.44
CA CYS A 8 14.52 -17.54 16.44
C CYS A 8 13.08 -16.96 16.32
N ALA A 9 12.30 -17.37 15.32
CA ALA A 9 10.97 -16.79 15.05
C ALA A 9 9.79 -17.74 15.31
N GLN A 10 9.94 -18.78 16.13
CA GLN A 10 8.84 -19.72 16.41
C GLN A 10 8.75 -20.09 17.90
N LEU A 11 8.41 -19.16 18.80
CA LEU A 11 8.21 -19.56 20.21
C LEU A 11 7.05 -18.94 21.01
N GLN A 12 6.08 -18.21 20.42
CA GLN A 12 5.00 -17.62 21.25
C GLN A 12 3.54 -17.78 20.80
N HIS A 13 3.21 -18.63 19.81
CA HIS A 13 1.81 -18.71 19.32
C HIS A 13 1.01 -19.94 19.78
N ALA A 14 1.61 -20.87 20.52
CA ALA A 14 0.95 -22.12 20.94
C ALA A 14 -0.27 -21.95 21.88
N LYS A 15 -0.53 -20.74 22.39
CA LYS A 15 -1.62 -20.49 23.36
C LYS A 15 -2.96 -20.12 22.71
N ASN A 16 -2.94 -19.60 21.48
CA ASN A 16 -4.14 -19.22 20.75
C ASN A 16 -4.15 -20.03 19.46
N LYS A 17 -5.19 -20.85 19.21
CA LYS A 17 -5.36 -21.67 18.00
C LYS A 17 -5.57 -20.80 16.74
N ILE A 18 -4.58 -19.99 16.39
CA ILE A 18 -4.60 -19.07 15.26
C ILE A 18 -3.60 -19.60 14.25
N THR A 19 -4.11 -20.08 13.12
CA THR A 19 -3.28 -20.55 12.01
C THR A 19 -2.74 -19.33 11.26
N ILE A 20 -1.44 -19.06 11.40
CA ILE A 20 -0.75 -18.01 10.64
C ILE A 20 -0.16 -18.65 9.39
N THR A 21 -0.73 -18.35 8.21
CA THR A 21 -0.16 -18.77 6.93
C THR A 21 0.90 -17.76 6.49
N GLN A 22 2.18 -18.11 6.65
CA GLN A 22 3.28 -17.32 6.09
C GLN A 22 3.40 -17.59 4.59
N LYS A 23 2.94 -16.64 3.77
CA LYS A 23 3.19 -16.64 2.33
C LYS A 23 4.64 -16.17 2.11
N PHE A 24 5.52 -17.07 1.69
CA PHE A 24 6.89 -16.73 1.32
C PHE A 24 6.92 -16.12 -0.09
N LEU A 25 7.71 -15.06 -0.25
CA LEU A 25 7.81 -14.34 -1.51
C LEU A 25 8.92 -14.97 -2.37
N GLU A 26 8.52 -15.80 -3.34
CA GLU A 26 9.45 -16.36 -4.31
C GLU A 26 9.75 -15.35 -5.42
N LYS A 27 11.01 -15.31 -5.87
CA LYS A 27 11.48 -14.36 -6.88
C LYS A 27 10.74 -14.62 -8.20
N GLY A 28 9.83 -13.72 -8.59
CA GLY A 28 9.01 -13.86 -9.80
C GLY A 28 7.50 -14.01 -9.54
N HIS A 29 7.08 -14.17 -8.28
CA HIS A 29 5.67 -14.24 -7.89
C HIS A 29 5.31 -13.13 -6.90
N THR A 30 5.28 -11.89 -7.38
CA THR A 30 4.64 -10.78 -6.67
C THR A 30 3.14 -10.76 -6.94
N GLN A 31 2.43 -11.81 -6.51
CA GLN A 31 0.96 -11.77 -6.48
C GLN A 31 0.53 -11.02 -5.22
N ILE A 32 0.60 -9.70 -5.28
CA ILE A 32 0.05 -8.83 -4.24
C ILE A 32 -1.41 -8.57 -4.62
N GLU A 33 -2.35 -8.80 -3.69
CA GLU A 33 -3.79 -8.59 -3.91
C GLU A 33 -4.09 -7.19 -4.47
N CYS A 34 -3.33 -6.19 -4.04
CA CYS A 34 -3.40 -4.80 -4.52
C CYS A 34 -3.13 -4.66 -6.03
N ASP A 35 -2.20 -5.44 -6.58
CA ASP A 35 -1.86 -5.42 -8.02
C ASP A 35 -3.00 -5.98 -8.88
N SER A 36 -3.74 -6.96 -8.34
CA SER A 36 -4.92 -7.51 -8.99
C SER A 36 -6.03 -6.45 -9.14
N MET A 37 -6.26 -5.64 -8.11
CA MET A 37 -7.24 -4.54 -8.13
C MET A 37 -6.85 -3.48 -9.16
N HIS A 38 -5.58 -3.07 -9.15
CA HIS A 38 -5.03 -2.09 -10.09
C HIS A 38 -5.23 -2.54 -11.54
N SER A 39 -4.89 -3.79 -11.84
CA SER A 39 -5.06 -4.37 -13.18
C SER A 39 -6.51 -4.37 -13.67
N VAL A 40 -7.47 -4.60 -12.76
CA VAL A 40 -8.90 -4.62 -13.09
C VAL A 40 -9.42 -3.20 -13.36
N ILE A 41 -9.07 -2.25 -12.50
CA ILE A 41 -9.44 -0.84 -12.65
C ILE A 41 -8.85 -0.27 -13.95
N GLU A 42 -7.58 -0.52 -14.22
CA GLU A 42 -6.92 -0.03 -15.43
C GLU A 42 -7.60 -0.56 -16.71
N ARG A 43 -7.93 -1.87 -16.76
CA ARG A 43 -8.67 -2.45 -17.89
C ARG A 43 -10.05 -1.80 -18.06
N ALA A 44 -10.74 -1.47 -16.97
CA ALA A 44 -12.05 -0.82 -17.02
C ALA A 44 -11.97 0.64 -17.53
N LEU A 45 -10.83 1.31 -17.36
CA LEU A 45 -10.61 2.70 -17.74
C LEU A 45 -10.11 2.89 -19.19
N ARG A 46 -9.33 1.95 -19.74
CA ARG A 46 -8.63 2.10 -21.05
C ARG A 46 -9.49 2.51 -22.25
N HIS A 47 -10.79 2.22 -22.25
CA HIS A 47 -11.70 2.52 -23.37
C HIS A 47 -12.80 3.51 -23.02
N LYS A 48 -12.68 4.24 -21.91
CA LYS A 48 -13.67 5.22 -21.46
C LYS A 48 -13.13 6.63 -21.56
N LYS A 49 -13.94 7.55 -22.09
CA LYS A 49 -13.61 8.97 -22.11
C LYS A 49 -13.95 9.57 -20.76
N ILE A 50 -12.93 10.07 -20.06
CA ILE A 50 -13.08 10.68 -18.75
C ILE A 50 -12.95 12.18 -18.91
N ASN A 51 -13.99 12.92 -18.55
CA ASN A 51 -14.03 14.37 -18.68
C ASN A 51 -13.90 15.06 -17.31
N VAL A 52 -14.30 14.37 -16.23
CA VAL A 52 -14.29 14.92 -14.86
C VAL A 52 -13.60 13.94 -13.90
N PRO A 53 -12.80 14.42 -12.92
CA PRO A 53 -12.16 13.56 -11.92
C PRO A 53 -13.14 12.69 -11.11
N ALA A 54 -14.37 13.16 -10.88
CA ALA A 54 -15.43 12.40 -10.22
C ALA A 54 -15.79 11.10 -10.97
N ASP A 55 -15.63 11.09 -12.30
CA ASP A 55 -15.90 9.91 -13.12
C ASP A 55 -14.92 8.78 -12.77
N TYR A 56 -13.68 9.09 -12.37
CA TYR A 56 -12.72 8.06 -11.96
C TYR A 56 -13.22 7.26 -10.76
N ALA A 57 -13.81 7.93 -9.76
CA ALA A 57 -14.34 7.26 -8.58
C ALA A 57 -15.52 6.34 -8.94
N TYR A 58 -16.40 6.80 -9.82
CA TYR A 58 -17.53 6.01 -10.31
C TYR A 58 -17.05 4.78 -11.10
N LEU A 59 -16.10 4.97 -12.01
CA LEU A 59 -15.54 3.90 -12.83
C LEU A 59 -14.74 2.88 -12.00
N ALA A 60 -14.02 3.36 -10.98
CA ALA A 60 -13.34 2.49 -10.02
C ALA A 60 -14.34 1.64 -9.23
N LYS A 61 -15.44 2.22 -8.71
CA LYS A 61 -16.50 1.44 -8.02
C LYS A 61 -17.06 0.29 -8.88
N GLN A 62 -17.22 0.56 -10.19
CA GLN A 62 -17.80 -0.38 -11.15
C GLN A 62 -16.79 -1.33 -11.81
N ALA A 63 -15.49 -1.20 -11.51
CA ALA A 63 -14.45 -1.97 -12.20
C ALA A 63 -14.56 -3.48 -11.94
N CYS A 64 -14.99 -3.89 -10.74
CA CYS A 64 -15.17 -5.30 -10.40
C CYS A 64 -16.62 -5.75 -10.63
N LYS A 65 -16.77 -6.77 -11.48
CA LYS A 65 -18.08 -7.34 -11.84
C LYS A 65 -18.69 -8.25 -10.76
N LYS A 66 -17.85 -8.84 -9.91
CA LYS A 66 -18.30 -9.78 -8.87
C LYS A 66 -18.73 -9.05 -7.59
N ASN A 67 -17.89 -8.12 -7.12
CA ASN A 67 -18.13 -7.32 -5.92
C ASN A 67 -17.74 -5.88 -6.21
N LEU A 68 -18.65 -4.94 -6.00
CA LEU A 68 -18.36 -3.52 -6.18
C LEU A 68 -17.31 -3.05 -5.17
N TYR A 69 -16.40 -2.18 -5.60
CA TYR A 69 -15.42 -1.59 -4.69
C TYR A 69 -16.03 -0.46 -3.87
N GLU A 70 -15.65 -0.38 -2.61
CA GLU A 70 -15.88 0.79 -1.79
C GLU A 70 -14.84 1.86 -2.13
N VAL A 71 -15.29 3.04 -2.51
CA VAL A 71 -14.43 4.17 -2.88
C VAL A 71 -14.86 5.36 -2.03
N GLU A 72 -13.93 5.83 -1.22
CA GLU A 72 -14.06 7.01 -0.37
C GLU A 72 -13.28 8.17 -0.97
N TYR A 73 -13.86 9.37 -0.91
CA TYR A 73 -13.16 10.58 -1.28
C TYR A 73 -12.29 11.04 -0.13
N LEU A 74 -11.02 11.30 -0.44
CA LEU A 74 -10.08 11.83 0.53
C LEU A 74 -10.24 13.34 0.64
N TYR A 75 -10.41 13.82 1.86
CA TYR A 75 -10.43 15.24 2.18
C TYR A 75 -9.13 15.65 2.87
N HIS A 76 -8.92 16.95 3.05
CA HIS A 76 -7.71 17.49 3.69
C HIS A 76 -7.46 16.91 5.10
N HIS A 77 -8.51 16.49 5.82
CA HIS A 77 -8.39 15.92 7.16
C HIS A 77 -7.78 14.50 7.19
N PHE A 78 -7.77 13.79 6.05
CA PHE A 78 -7.15 12.48 5.95
C PHE A 78 -5.63 12.57 5.97
N PHE A 79 -5.09 13.64 5.39
CA PHE A 79 -3.65 13.86 5.34
C PHE A 79 -3.16 14.32 6.70
N LYS A 80 -2.13 13.63 7.21
CA LYS A 80 -1.45 14.06 8.42
C LYS A 80 -0.75 15.38 8.15
N ASP A 81 -1.04 16.39 8.96
CA ASP A 81 -0.31 17.64 8.92
C ASP A 81 1.04 17.46 9.60
N PHE A 82 2.11 17.71 8.86
CA PHE A 82 3.49 17.61 9.32
C PHE A 82 4.14 18.97 9.50
N GLN A 83 3.46 20.08 9.22
CA GLN A 83 4.02 21.42 9.34
C GLN A 83 4.51 21.71 10.77
N THR A 84 3.75 21.27 11.76
CA THR A 84 4.07 21.51 13.17
C THR A 84 4.95 20.42 13.79
N ALA A 85 4.90 19.20 13.23
CA ALA A 85 5.48 18.02 13.86
C ALA A 85 6.89 17.67 13.38
N LEU A 86 7.29 18.09 12.18
CA LEU A 86 8.59 17.73 11.60
C LEU A 86 9.47 18.96 11.39
N PRO A 87 10.73 18.95 11.89
CA PRO A 87 11.67 19.97 11.52
C PRO A 87 12.05 19.81 10.04
N PHE A 88 12.16 20.94 9.32
CA PHE A 88 12.54 20.92 7.92
C PHE A 88 13.99 20.43 7.74
N TYR A 89 14.14 19.36 6.96
CA TYR A 89 15.45 18.83 6.59
C TYR A 89 15.93 19.45 5.27
N LYS A 90 17.19 19.90 5.21
CA LYS A 90 17.80 20.47 3.99
C LYS A 90 17.95 19.47 2.85
N SER A 91 18.03 18.18 3.15
CA SER A 91 18.31 17.13 2.16
C SER A 91 17.61 15.83 2.50
N ILE A 92 17.00 15.20 1.49
CA ILE A 92 16.39 13.86 1.58
C ILE A 92 17.46 12.75 1.50
N ARG A 93 18.69 13.09 1.07
CA ARG A 93 19.77 12.12 0.92
C ARG A 93 20.17 11.53 2.29
N PRO A 94 20.31 10.20 2.41
CA PRO A 94 20.82 9.58 3.63
C PRO A 94 22.28 9.99 3.83
N GLY A 95 22.53 10.82 4.84
CA GLY A 95 23.81 11.41 5.21
C GLY A 95 23.63 12.31 6.43
N LYS A 96 24.71 12.83 7.03
CA LYS A 96 24.63 13.74 8.20
C LYS A 96 24.08 15.12 7.78
N GLY A 97 22.78 15.20 7.54
CA GLY A 97 22.07 16.45 7.26
C GLY A 97 21.81 17.21 8.56
N GLN A 98 22.26 18.47 8.64
CA GLN A 98 21.94 19.35 9.76
C GLN A 98 20.47 19.77 9.71
N VAL A 99 19.76 19.58 10.81
CA VAL A 99 18.37 20.02 11.01
C VAL A 99 18.34 21.55 11.13
N ILE A 100 17.54 22.24 10.32
CA ILE A 100 17.31 23.69 10.52
C ILE A 100 16.23 23.85 11.59
N ARG A 101 16.53 24.62 12.64
CA ARG A 101 15.51 25.17 13.52
C ARG A 101 15.16 26.57 13.00
N GLN A 102 13.91 26.75 12.57
CA GLN A 102 13.33 28.10 12.39
C GLN A 102 12.83 28.58 13.75
#